data_AF-A0A7L3RSF2-F1
#
_entry.id   AF-A0A7L3RSF2-F1
#
_cell.length_a   1.000
_cell.length_b   1.000
_cell.length_c   1.000
_cell.angle_alpha   90.00
_cell.angle_beta   90.00
_cell.angle_gamma   90.00
#
_symmetry.space_group_name_H-M   'P 1'
#
loop_
_entity.id
_entity.type
_entity.pdbx_description
1 polymer ?
#
loop_
_entity_poly.entity_id
_entity_poly.type
_entity_poly.pdbx_seq_one_letter_code
_entity_poly.pdbx_strand_id
1 'polypeptide(L)'
;AAAMQRLREVFDIEELPPDVLPRKKPPQFMVDLFNKVADANGITRAPGLLEGDVVRSFEDRVGVDQYHFYFDISAMEKGEQMLKAEFRVFKLKRTHLSRRVDVKHFCRVEVYELLESGSKVQKKHLIASRLLSLYTEGWEVFNVTKTVSKWVGNSSSNHGLLITTTHVFNNRIEHNLVKFAKSQGALQESRNALLVLFTNSNKRSDASRVPRETHIMESSNAGMSRRPRGAAVPSANSQVTACHRRELYVDFRAIGWSGWIIYPSGYNAFYCRGSCVFPLGESLNATNHATVQSIVHTLKLSEDVSTPCCVPDELKSLNLLYFDDKENVVLKNYKDMVATRCGCH
;
A
#
# COMPACT_ATOMS: atom_id res chain seq x y z
N ALA A 1 -3.16 19.78 16.51
CA ALA A 1 -4.29 18.86 16.29
C ALA A 1 -4.67 18.78 14.81
N ALA A 2 -5.14 19.86 14.17
CA ALA A 2 -5.61 19.86 12.78
C ALA A 2 -4.57 19.39 11.73
N ALA A 3 -3.30 19.80 11.87
CA ALA A 3 -2.23 19.38 10.93
C ALA A 3 -1.99 17.85 10.94
N MET A 4 -1.98 17.24 12.13
CA MET A 4 -1.82 15.78 12.25
C MET A 4 -3.04 15.02 11.72
N GLN A 5 -4.24 15.59 11.84
CA GLN A 5 -5.44 15.00 11.25
C GLN A 5 -5.38 15.01 9.72
N ARG A 6 -4.97 16.13 9.11
CA ARG A 6 -4.75 16.18 7.66
C ARG A 6 -3.68 15.20 7.18
N LEU A 7 -2.59 15.05 7.94
CA LEU A 7 -1.57 14.06 7.60
C LEU A 7 -2.12 12.64 7.62
N ARG A 8 -2.95 12.29 8.61
CA ARG A 8 -3.63 10.99 8.66
C ARG A 8 -4.57 10.77 7.49
N GLU A 9 -5.31 11.79 7.08
CA GLU A 9 -6.16 11.73 5.88
C GLU A 9 -5.34 11.45 4.61
N VAL A 10 -4.17 12.08 4.45
CA VAL A 10 -3.27 11.85 3.30
C VAL A 10 -2.76 10.41 3.23
N PHE A 11 -2.47 9.80 4.38
CA PHE A 11 -2.04 8.40 4.45
C PHE A 11 -3.21 7.42 4.63
N ASP A 12 -4.46 7.88 4.56
CA ASP A 12 -5.68 7.08 4.81
C ASP A 12 -5.66 6.28 6.12
N ILE A 13 -5.11 6.86 7.19
CA ILE A 13 -5.01 6.21 8.50
C ILE A 13 -6.13 6.72 9.40
N GLU A 14 -7.24 5.98 9.52
CA GLU A 14 -8.38 6.36 10.36
C GLU A 14 -8.01 6.31 11.86
N GLU A 15 -7.35 5.23 12.28
CA GLU A 15 -6.78 5.07 13.61
C GLU A 15 -5.30 4.68 13.47
N LEU A 16 -4.43 5.32 14.26
CA LEU A 16 -3.03 4.92 14.29
C LEU A 16 -2.94 3.61 15.07
N PRO A 17 -2.23 2.60 14.55
CA PRO A 17 -1.86 1.46 15.35
C PRO A 17 -1.16 1.94 16.62
N PRO A 18 -1.32 1.24 17.75
CA PRO A 18 -0.57 1.54 18.95
C PRO A 18 0.92 1.68 18.58
N ASP A 19 1.58 2.74 19.08
CA ASP A 19 3.03 2.95 18.86
C ASP A 19 3.84 1.96 19.71
N VAL A 20 3.62 0.68 19.43
CA VAL A 20 4.20 -0.48 20.08
C VAL A 20 4.89 -1.26 18.98
N LEU A 21 6.17 -1.57 19.21
CA LEU A 21 6.93 -2.39 18.28
C LEU A 21 6.18 -3.70 18.02
N PRO A 22 6.00 -4.09 16.75
CA PRO A 22 5.26 -5.29 16.38
C PRO A 22 5.98 -6.48 17.01
N ARG A 23 5.21 -7.40 17.60
CA ARG A 23 5.80 -8.59 18.22
C ARG A 23 6.33 -9.59 17.19
N LYS A 24 5.93 -9.42 15.93
CA LYS A 24 6.19 -10.32 14.82
C LYS A 24 7.09 -9.69 13.77
N LYS A 25 7.89 -10.52 13.11
CA LYS A 25 8.64 -10.11 11.91
C LYS A 25 7.72 -10.12 10.69
N PRO A 26 7.92 -9.20 9.73
CA PRO A 26 7.13 -9.21 8.51
C PRO A 26 7.43 -10.45 7.66
N PRO A 27 6.44 -11.04 6.97
CA PRO A 27 6.69 -12.15 6.06
C PRO A 27 7.69 -11.76 4.97
N GLN A 28 8.69 -12.61 4.72
CA GLN A 28 9.75 -12.33 3.73
C GLN A 28 9.17 -12.02 2.34
N PHE A 29 8.09 -12.69 1.97
CA PHE A 29 7.37 -12.43 0.71
C PHE A 29 6.95 -10.96 0.56
N MET A 30 6.45 -10.33 1.63
CA MET A 30 6.00 -8.93 1.58
C MET A 30 7.18 -7.96 1.47
N VAL A 31 8.29 -8.26 2.14
CA VAL A 31 9.54 -7.50 2.02
C VAL A 31 10.10 -7.61 0.60
N ASP A 32 10.11 -8.82 0.03
CA ASP A 32 10.56 -9.05 -1.35
C ASP A 32 9.64 -8.37 -2.36
N LEU A 33 8.32 -8.33 -2.10
CA LEU A 33 7.36 -7.62 -2.93
C LEU A 33 7.63 -6.11 -2.91
N PHE A 34 7.85 -5.52 -1.73
CA PHE A 34 8.25 -4.12 -1.58
C PHE A 34 9.52 -3.81 -2.38
N ASN A 35 10.58 -4.61 -2.21
CA ASN A 35 11.86 -4.41 -2.89
C ASN A 35 11.77 -4.54 -4.43
N LYS A 36 10.74 -5.23 -4.95
CA LYS A 36 10.47 -5.33 -6.39
C LYS A 36 9.77 -4.09 -6.95
N VAL A 37 8.90 -3.45 -6.17
CA VAL A 37 8.05 -2.35 -6.65
C VAL A 37 8.61 -0.97 -6.33
N ALA A 38 9.44 -0.88 -5.30
CA ALA A 38 9.96 0.36 -4.74
C ALA A 38 11.49 0.38 -4.61
N ASP A 39 12.04 1.59 -4.45
CA ASP A 39 13.42 1.80 -4.02
C ASP A 39 13.57 1.82 -2.50
N ALA A 40 14.80 2.01 -2.01
CA ALA A 40 15.09 2.08 -0.58
C ALA A 40 14.40 3.26 0.14
N ASN A 41 14.00 4.30 -0.61
CA ASN A 41 13.24 5.45 -0.11
C ASN A 41 11.72 5.28 -0.31
N GLY A 42 11.27 4.09 -0.73
CA GLY A 42 9.86 3.79 -1.00
C GLY A 42 9.34 4.28 -2.35
N ILE A 43 10.14 4.94 -3.19
CA ILE A 43 9.67 5.51 -4.46
C ILE A 43 9.37 4.41 -5.46
N THR A 44 8.21 4.46 -6.13
CA THR A 44 7.82 3.47 -7.14
C THR A 44 8.82 3.41 -8.29
N ARG A 45 9.33 2.22 -8.59
CA ARG A 45 10.23 1.92 -9.72
C ARG A 45 9.53 1.27 -10.90
N ALA A 46 8.56 0.39 -10.62
CA ALA A 46 7.86 -0.41 -11.62
C ALA A 46 6.35 -0.14 -11.54
N PRO A 47 5.86 0.98 -12.12
CA PRO A 47 4.42 1.27 -12.16
C PRO A 47 3.69 0.14 -12.91
N GLY A 48 2.61 -0.37 -12.32
CA GLY A 48 1.79 -1.44 -12.91
C GLY A 48 2.23 -2.87 -12.60
N LEU A 49 3.30 -3.09 -11.83
CA LEU A 49 3.67 -4.43 -11.35
C LEU A 49 2.69 -4.98 -10.29
N LEU A 50 2.08 -4.08 -9.51
CA LEU A 50 1.06 -4.42 -8.52
C LEU A 50 -0.33 -4.37 -9.15
N GLU A 51 -1.11 -5.43 -8.93
CA GLU A 51 -2.53 -5.48 -9.27
C GLU A 51 -3.35 -4.76 -8.17
N GLY A 52 -3.42 -3.43 -8.21
CA GLY A 52 -4.05 -2.60 -7.17
C GLY A 52 -3.07 -1.68 -6.45
N ASP A 53 -3.57 -0.88 -5.51
CA ASP A 53 -2.77 0.05 -4.71
C ASP A 53 -2.49 -0.48 -3.29
N VAL A 54 -3.17 -1.54 -2.85
CA VAL A 54 -2.97 -2.15 -1.53
C VAL A 54 -2.79 -3.67 -1.65
N VAL A 55 -1.78 -4.19 -0.93
CA VAL A 55 -1.56 -5.63 -0.74
C VAL A 55 -1.49 -5.94 0.74
N ARG A 56 -2.37 -6.83 1.23
CA ARG A 56 -2.40 -7.28 2.63
C ARG A 56 -2.03 -8.74 2.74
N SER A 57 -1.24 -9.10 3.75
CA SER A 57 -0.92 -10.48 4.08
C SER A 57 -1.51 -10.90 5.42
N PHE A 58 -2.22 -12.02 5.42
CA PHE A 58 -2.85 -12.62 6.59
C PHE A 58 -2.19 -13.96 6.88
N GLU A 59 -1.77 -14.16 8.13
CA GLU A 59 -1.21 -15.44 8.58
C GLU A 59 -2.31 -16.42 9.00
N ASP A 60 -2.01 -17.71 8.87
CA ASP A 60 -2.88 -18.78 9.37
C ASP A 60 -2.99 -18.75 10.90
N ARG A 61 -4.22 -18.80 11.42
CA ARG A 61 -4.52 -18.84 12.86
C ARG A 61 -4.75 -20.25 13.42
N VAL A 62 -4.94 -21.27 12.56
CA VAL A 62 -5.24 -22.64 13.02
C VAL A 62 -3.97 -23.47 13.09
N GLY A 63 -3.47 -23.64 14.32
CA GLY A 63 -2.28 -24.46 14.61
C GLY A 63 -2.55 -25.94 14.88
N VAL A 64 -3.80 -26.37 15.07
CA VAL A 64 -4.11 -27.73 15.58
C VAL A 64 -4.35 -28.74 14.47
N ASP A 65 -5.05 -28.36 13.39
CA ASP A 65 -5.28 -29.22 12.23
C ASP A 65 -4.25 -28.90 11.13
N GLN A 66 -3.45 -29.91 10.78
CA GLN A 66 -2.36 -29.79 9.82
C GLN A 66 -2.83 -29.43 8.40
N TYR A 67 -4.10 -29.63 8.07
CA TYR A 67 -4.65 -29.47 6.72
C TYR A 67 -5.66 -28.31 6.59
N HIS A 68 -6.18 -27.80 7.71
CA HIS A 68 -7.16 -26.73 7.75
C HIS A 68 -6.50 -25.39 8.07
N PHE A 69 -6.64 -24.41 7.19
CA PHE A 69 -6.06 -23.07 7.32
C PHE A 69 -7.17 -22.04 7.49
N TYR A 70 -7.03 -21.16 8.47
CA TYR A 70 -8.00 -20.09 8.71
C TYR A 70 -7.32 -18.73 8.74
N PHE A 71 -7.86 -17.81 7.97
CA PHE A 71 -7.35 -16.45 7.82
C PHE A 71 -8.41 -15.47 8.28
N ASP A 72 -8.06 -14.63 9.25
CA ASP A 72 -8.93 -13.55 9.72
C ASP A 72 -8.78 -12.33 8.81
N ILE A 73 -9.69 -12.20 7.85
CA ILE A 73 -9.72 -11.08 6.89
C ILE A 73 -10.50 -9.85 7.39
N SER A 74 -10.86 -9.80 8.68
CA SER A 74 -11.62 -8.68 9.24
C SER A 74 -10.85 -7.35 9.31
N ALA A 75 -9.59 -7.32 8.86
CA ALA A 75 -8.79 -6.10 8.74
C ALA A 75 -9.00 -5.35 7.41
N MET A 76 -9.78 -5.91 6.48
CA MET A 76 -10.11 -5.20 5.24
C MET A 76 -10.96 -3.96 5.52
N GLU A 77 -10.62 -2.84 4.87
CA GLU A 77 -11.33 -1.58 5.09
C GLU A 77 -12.68 -1.58 4.37
N LYS A 78 -13.66 -0.89 4.97
CA LYS A 78 -15.00 -0.76 4.39
C LYS A 78 -14.90 0.02 3.08
N GLY A 79 -15.32 -0.63 1.99
CA GLY A 79 -15.34 -0.02 0.66
C GLY A 79 -14.11 -0.33 -0.18
N GLU A 80 -13.10 -1.05 0.30
CA GLU A 80 -12.03 -1.54 -0.58
C GLU A 80 -12.56 -2.54 -1.61
N GLN A 81 -12.10 -2.38 -2.85
CA GLN A 81 -12.45 -3.31 -3.92
C GLN A 81 -11.41 -4.41 -3.99
N MET A 82 -11.81 -5.66 -3.72
CA MET A 82 -10.93 -6.81 -3.88
C MET A 82 -10.73 -7.13 -5.37
N LEU A 83 -9.47 -7.26 -5.77
CA LEU A 83 -9.07 -7.57 -7.14
C LEU A 83 -8.63 -9.03 -7.26
N LYS A 84 -7.80 -9.49 -6.33
CA LYS A 84 -7.20 -10.83 -6.38
C LYS A 84 -6.88 -11.35 -4.99
N ALA A 85 -6.99 -12.66 -4.80
CA ALA A 85 -6.57 -13.33 -3.58
C ALA A 85 -5.73 -14.58 -3.90
N GLU A 86 -4.58 -14.68 -3.24
CA GLU A 86 -3.63 -15.78 -3.38
C GLU A 86 -3.42 -16.48 -2.04
N PHE A 87 -3.69 -17.78 -2.01
CA PHE A 87 -3.33 -18.63 -0.88
C PHE A 87 -1.95 -19.24 -1.15
N ARG A 88 -0.99 -18.95 -0.26
CA ARG A 88 0.43 -19.30 -0.40
C ARG A 88 0.82 -20.23 0.73
N VAL A 89 1.30 -21.43 0.39
CA VAL A 89 1.73 -22.44 1.35
C VAL A 89 3.11 -22.98 0.98
N PHE A 90 3.96 -23.18 1.99
CA PHE A 90 5.29 -23.75 1.76
C PHE A 90 5.24 -25.27 1.89
N LYS A 91 5.57 -25.98 0.82
CA LYS A 91 5.70 -27.44 0.79
C LYS A 91 7.04 -27.87 1.38
N LEU A 92 6.98 -28.64 2.47
CA LEU A 92 8.15 -29.13 3.19
C LEU A 92 8.74 -30.38 2.51
N LYS A 93 10.07 -30.49 2.56
CA LYS A 93 10.79 -31.69 2.11
C LYS A 93 10.47 -32.89 3.00
N ARG A 94 10.25 -34.03 2.37
CA ARG A 94 10.00 -35.30 3.06
C ARG A 94 11.32 -35.87 3.60
N THR A 95 11.39 -36.13 4.90
CA THR A 95 12.60 -36.66 5.57
C THR A 95 12.72 -38.19 5.50
N HIS A 96 11.63 -38.92 5.25
CA HIS A 96 11.64 -40.38 5.13
C HIS A 96 10.96 -40.84 3.83
N LEU A 97 11.78 -41.21 2.84
CA LEU A 97 11.36 -42.01 1.68
C LEU A 97 11.48 -43.49 2.08
N SER A 98 10.35 -44.13 2.35
CA SER A 98 10.31 -45.58 2.56
C SER A 98 10.83 -46.27 1.30
N ARG A 99 11.90 -47.07 1.43
CA ARG A 99 12.48 -47.94 0.38
C ARG A 99 11.51 -49.07 0.00
N ARG A 100 10.34 -48.75 -0.56
CA ARG A 100 9.42 -49.72 -1.15
C ARG A 100 9.19 -49.43 -2.63
N VAL A 101 8.96 -50.51 -3.36
CA VAL A 101 9.04 -50.73 -4.82
C VAL A 101 8.01 -49.93 -5.64
N ASP A 102 7.11 -49.17 -5.02
CA ASP A 102 6.12 -48.32 -5.71
C ASP A 102 6.57 -46.85 -5.67
N VAL A 103 7.48 -46.47 -6.58
CA VAL A 103 8.05 -45.12 -6.63
C VAL A 103 7.00 -44.17 -7.19
N LYS A 104 6.22 -43.56 -6.29
CA LYS A 104 5.27 -42.52 -6.66
C LYS A 104 6.01 -41.20 -6.80
N HIS A 105 5.89 -40.59 -7.98
CA HIS A 105 6.61 -39.36 -8.32
C HIS A 105 5.77 -38.10 -8.09
N PHE A 106 4.45 -38.23 -8.17
CA PHE A 106 3.50 -37.13 -8.09
C PHE A 106 2.34 -37.45 -7.15
N CYS A 107 1.78 -36.41 -6.54
CA CYS A 107 0.53 -36.48 -5.81
C CYS A 107 -0.44 -35.42 -6.34
N ARG A 108 -1.74 -35.66 -6.18
CA ARG A 108 -2.78 -34.68 -6.47
C ARG A 108 -3.06 -33.90 -5.19
N VAL A 109 -2.92 -32.58 -5.27
CA VAL A 109 -3.21 -31.64 -4.19
C VAL A 109 -4.45 -30.87 -4.54
N GLU A 110 -5.42 -30.90 -3.63
CA GLU A 110 -6.73 -30.31 -3.82
C GLU A 110 -7.02 -29.34 -2.68
N VAL A 111 -7.40 -28.11 -3.04
CA VAL A 111 -7.74 -27.05 -2.12
C VAL A 111 -9.26 -26.88 -2.12
N TYR A 112 -9.86 -26.89 -0.94
CA TYR A 112 -11.30 -26.76 -0.76
C TYR A 112 -11.65 -25.56 0.11
N GLU A 113 -12.80 -24.94 -0.19
CA GLU A 113 -13.53 -24.04 0.70
C GLU A 113 -14.39 -24.87 1.65
N LEU A 114 -14.32 -24.56 2.96
CA LEU A 114 -15.22 -25.15 3.96
C LEU A 114 -16.50 -24.31 4.04
N LEU A 115 -17.67 -24.97 3.97
CA LEU A 115 -18.97 -24.28 3.91
C LEU A 115 -19.75 -24.31 5.22
N GLU A 116 -19.59 -25.34 6.06
CA GLU A 116 -20.25 -25.44 7.38
C GLU A 116 -19.68 -26.61 8.20
N SER A 117 -19.57 -26.43 9.53
CA SER A 117 -19.00 -27.43 10.48
C SER A 117 -20.05 -28.04 11.44
N GLY A 118 -21.35 -27.81 11.21
CA GLY A 118 -22.44 -28.24 12.11
C GLY A 118 -22.85 -29.72 12.02
N SER A 119 -22.40 -30.45 11.01
CA SER A 119 -22.77 -31.86 10.75
C SER A 119 -21.53 -32.75 10.72
N LYS A 120 -21.64 -34.04 11.08
CA LYS A 120 -20.56 -35.05 10.95
C LYS A 120 -19.95 -35.16 9.54
N VAL A 121 -20.59 -34.58 8.52
CA VAL A 121 -20.08 -34.45 7.15
C VAL A 121 -19.73 -32.99 6.89
N GLN A 122 -18.43 -32.67 6.80
CA GLN A 122 -18.00 -31.35 6.38
C GLN A 122 -18.32 -31.15 4.90
N LYS A 123 -19.25 -30.23 4.61
CA LYS A 123 -19.55 -29.83 3.23
C LYS A 123 -18.38 -28.98 2.72
N LYS A 124 -17.72 -29.45 1.67
CA LYS A 124 -16.54 -28.81 1.06
C LYS A 124 -16.76 -28.53 -0.43
N HIS A 125 -16.20 -27.44 -0.92
CA HIS A 125 -16.25 -27.05 -2.34
C HIS A 125 -14.84 -26.99 -2.91
N LEU A 126 -14.58 -27.70 -4.01
CA LEU A 126 -13.25 -27.73 -4.62
C LEU A 126 -12.94 -26.39 -5.30
N ILE A 127 -11.85 -25.74 -4.90
CA ILE A 127 -11.36 -24.50 -5.49
C ILE A 127 -10.34 -24.79 -6.60
N ALA A 128 -9.35 -25.65 -6.29
CA ALA A 128 -8.25 -25.95 -7.20
C ALA A 128 -7.74 -27.38 -7.01
N SER A 129 -7.28 -28.01 -8.09
CA SER A 129 -6.64 -29.32 -8.10
C SER A 129 -5.36 -29.24 -8.94
N ARG A 130 -4.21 -29.61 -8.39
CA ARG A 130 -2.90 -29.57 -9.06
C ARG A 130 -2.11 -30.84 -8.78
N LEU A 131 -1.31 -31.28 -9.76
CA LEU A 131 -0.32 -32.35 -9.56
C LEU A 131 1.00 -31.75 -9.08
N LEU A 132 1.49 -32.18 -7.94
CA LEU A 132 2.78 -31.74 -7.38
C LEU A 132 3.77 -32.91 -7.32
N SER A 133 5.02 -32.63 -7.70
CA SER A 133 6.15 -33.56 -7.52
C SER A 133 6.35 -33.85 -6.04
N LEU A 134 6.65 -35.09 -5.66
CA LEU A 134 6.95 -35.45 -4.26
C LEU A 134 8.38 -35.11 -3.84
N TYR A 135 9.25 -34.75 -4.78
CA TYR A 135 10.69 -34.52 -4.53
C TYR A 135 11.05 -33.06 -4.29
N THR A 136 10.23 -32.14 -4.77
CA THR A 136 10.50 -30.70 -4.64
C THR A 136 10.12 -30.17 -3.26
N GLU A 137 10.75 -29.09 -2.85
CA GLU A 137 10.28 -28.23 -1.76
C GLU A 137 10.11 -26.82 -2.31
N GLY A 138 9.25 -26.01 -1.69
CA GLY A 138 9.05 -24.63 -2.12
C GLY A 138 7.64 -24.11 -1.94
N TRP A 139 7.43 -22.88 -2.39
CA TRP A 139 6.15 -22.21 -2.32
C TRP A 139 5.19 -22.70 -3.39
N GLU A 140 3.98 -23.07 -2.96
CA GLU A 140 2.84 -23.33 -3.83
C GLU A 140 1.82 -22.23 -3.66
N VAL A 141 1.33 -21.70 -4.77
CA VAL A 141 0.34 -20.61 -4.81
C VAL A 141 -0.95 -21.11 -5.47
N PHE A 142 -2.07 -20.82 -4.83
CA PHE A 142 -3.41 -21.15 -5.32
C PHE A 142 -4.24 -19.87 -5.42
N ASN A 143 -4.91 -19.68 -6.56
CA ASN A 143 -5.86 -18.59 -6.73
C ASN A 143 -7.15 -18.93 -5.97
N VAL A 144 -7.48 -18.12 -4.97
CA VAL A 144 -8.68 -18.28 -4.13
C VAL A 144 -9.61 -17.06 -4.23
N THR A 145 -9.43 -16.22 -5.26
CA THR A 145 -10.13 -14.94 -5.46
C THR A 145 -11.64 -15.07 -5.34
N LYS A 146 -12.26 -16.03 -6.04
CA LYS A 146 -13.72 -16.21 -6.01
C LYS A 146 -14.26 -16.58 -4.62
N THR A 147 -13.51 -17.38 -3.88
CA THR A 147 -13.88 -17.83 -2.53
C THR A 147 -13.74 -16.69 -1.54
N VAL A 148 -12.59 -16.02 -1.52
CA VAL A 148 -12.35 -14.90 -0.59
C VAL A 148 -13.29 -13.73 -0.89
N SER A 149 -13.66 -13.49 -2.14
CA SER A 149 -14.64 -12.45 -2.50
C SER A 149 -15.97 -12.62 -1.77
N LYS A 150 -16.42 -13.87 -1.56
CA LYS A 150 -17.63 -14.17 -0.79
C LYS A 150 -17.43 -13.85 0.70
N TRP A 151 -16.26 -14.16 1.25
CA TRP A 151 -15.93 -13.91 2.65
C TRP A 151 -15.86 -12.41 2.97
N VAL A 152 -15.38 -11.60 2.02
CA VAL A 152 -15.37 -10.14 2.14
C VAL A 152 -16.80 -9.59 2.18
N GLY A 153 -17.70 -10.11 1.34
CA GLY A 153 -19.11 -9.72 1.35
C GLY A 153 -19.90 -10.25 2.55
N ASN A 154 -19.51 -11.42 3.09
CA ASN A 154 -20.12 -12.02 4.26
C ASN A 154 -19.09 -12.78 5.10
N SER A 155 -18.62 -12.17 6.19
CA SER A 155 -17.59 -12.75 7.07
C SER A 155 -18.02 -14.06 7.75
N SER A 156 -19.33 -14.30 7.92
CA SER A 156 -19.83 -15.55 8.51
C SER A 156 -19.65 -16.77 7.58
N SER A 157 -19.38 -16.54 6.30
CA SER A 157 -19.12 -17.62 5.34
C SER A 157 -17.67 -18.15 5.41
N ASN A 158 -16.78 -17.43 6.09
CA ASN A 158 -15.38 -17.83 6.23
C ASN A 158 -15.21 -18.94 7.28
N HIS A 159 -15.06 -20.17 6.82
CA HIS A 159 -14.70 -21.32 7.65
C HIS A 159 -13.26 -21.80 7.40
N GLY A 160 -12.51 -21.10 6.55
CA GLY A 160 -11.15 -21.46 6.16
C GLY A 160 -11.06 -22.39 4.94
N LEU A 161 -9.81 -22.77 4.64
CA LEU A 161 -9.42 -23.62 3.51
C LEU A 161 -8.95 -24.98 4.02
N LEU A 162 -9.23 -26.04 3.26
CA LEU A 162 -8.73 -27.38 3.52
C LEU A 162 -7.85 -27.84 2.35
N ILE A 163 -6.64 -28.30 2.64
CA ILE A 163 -5.77 -28.93 1.64
C ILE A 163 -5.82 -30.45 1.85
N THR A 164 -6.16 -31.21 0.81
CA THR A 164 -6.04 -32.67 0.84
C THR A 164 -5.07 -33.18 -0.20
N THR A 165 -4.40 -34.27 0.11
CA THR A 165 -3.46 -34.94 -0.79
C THR A 165 -3.91 -36.36 -1.09
N THR A 166 -4.04 -36.69 -2.37
CA THR A 166 -4.43 -38.01 -2.87
C THR A 166 -3.38 -38.57 -3.83
N HIS A 167 -3.36 -39.89 -3.97
CA HIS A 167 -2.56 -40.52 -5.03
C HIS A 167 -3.20 -40.33 -6.39
N VAL A 168 -2.39 -40.23 -7.45
CA VAL A 168 -2.89 -40.05 -8.81
C VAL A 168 -3.70 -41.27 -9.30
N PHE A 169 -3.28 -42.47 -8.87
CA PHE A 169 -3.84 -43.75 -9.34
C PHE A 169 -4.82 -44.39 -8.36
N ASN A 170 -4.87 -43.90 -7.12
CA ASN A 170 -5.74 -44.43 -6.09
C ASN A 170 -6.33 -43.23 -5.36
N ASN A 171 -7.61 -42.92 -5.58
CA ASN A 171 -8.31 -41.77 -4.98
C ASN A 171 -8.44 -41.85 -3.45
N ARG A 172 -7.64 -42.69 -2.78
CA ARG A 172 -7.49 -42.72 -1.34
C ARG A 172 -6.76 -41.46 -0.87
N ILE A 173 -7.41 -40.75 0.04
CA ILE A 173 -6.84 -39.61 0.75
C ILE A 173 -5.79 -40.17 1.71
N GLU A 174 -4.54 -39.70 1.58
CA GLU A 174 -3.47 -40.01 2.50
C GLU A 174 -2.93 -38.70 3.08
N HIS A 175 -3.13 -38.51 4.37
CA HIS A 175 -2.73 -37.31 5.10
C HIS A 175 -1.20 -37.12 5.13
N ASN A 176 -0.40 -38.19 4.99
CA ASN A 176 1.07 -38.12 5.13
C ASN A 176 1.87 -38.02 3.82
N LEU A 177 1.25 -37.69 2.69
CA LEU A 177 1.97 -37.63 1.41
C LEU A 177 2.87 -36.42 1.29
N VAL A 178 2.35 -35.26 1.67
CA VAL A 178 3.04 -33.97 1.65
C VAL A 178 2.70 -33.24 2.93
N LYS A 179 3.68 -32.55 3.51
CA LYS A 179 3.46 -31.64 4.63
C LYS A 179 3.62 -30.21 4.16
N PHE A 180 2.70 -29.35 4.57
CA PHE A 180 2.78 -27.92 4.37
C PHE A 180 3.18 -27.25 5.68
N ALA A 181 3.96 -26.19 5.59
CA ALA A 181 4.33 -25.39 6.74
C ALA A 181 3.08 -24.72 7.33
N LYS A 182 3.07 -24.64 8.66
CA LYS A 182 2.01 -24.09 9.49
C LYS A 182 2.57 -23.00 10.38
N SER A 183 1.68 -22.14 10.88
CA SER A 183 2.01 -21.01 11.76
C SER A 183 2.52 -21.43 13.17
N GLN A 184 2.97 -22.68 13.34
CA GLN A 184 3.29 -23.24 14.65
C GLN A 184 4.80 -23.47 14.82
N GLY A 185 5.42 -22.60 15.63
CA GLY A 185 6.78 -22.74 16.16
C GLY A 185 7.73 -21.62 15.71
N ALA A 186 8.46 -21.05 16.69
CA ALA A 186 9.45 -19.98 16.50
C ALA A 186 10.59 -20.31 15.52
N LEU A 187 10.70 -21.58 15.09
CA LEU A 187 11.79 -22.05 14.24
C LEU A 187 11.55 -21.81 12.73
N GLN A 188 10.33 -21.46 12.28
CA GLN A 188 9.97 -21.41 10.85
C GLN A 188 9.03 -20.24 10.46
N GLU A 189 9.03 -19.12 11.19
CA GLU A 189 8.14 -17.97 10.95
C GLU A 189 8.14 -17.48 9.48
N SER A 190 9.29 -17.56 8.78
CA SER A 190 9.41 -17.13 7.39
C SER A 190 8.70 -18.03 6.37
N ARG A 191 8.17 -19.19 6.78
CA ARG A 191 7.51 -20.18 5.92
C ARG A 191 6.03 -20.37 6.26
N ASN A 192 5.48 -19.54 7.15
CA ASN A 192 4.07 -19.58 7.52
C ASN A 192 3.16 -19.49 6.29
N ALA A 193 2.04 -20.19 6.32
CA ALA A 193 1.02 -20.07 5.29
C ALA A 193 0.41 -18.66 5.32
N LEU A 194 0.24 -18.07 4.13
CA LEU A 194 -0.26 -16.72 3.96
C LEU A 194 -1.46 -16.70 3.03
N LEU A 195 -2.45 -15.89 3.38
CA LEU A 195 -3.43 -15.40 2.43
C LEU A 195 -3.03 -13.97 2.05
N VAL A 196 -2.80 -13.72 0.76
CA VAL A 196 -2.40 -12.41 0.24
C VAL A 196 -3.55 -11.84 -0.57
N LEU A 197 -4.03 -10.66 -0.18
CA LEU A 197 -5.11 -9.95 -0.86
C LEU A 197 -4.55 -8.74 -1.58
N PHE A 198 -5.00 -8.56 -2.81
CA PHE A 198 -4.72 -7.41 -3.65
C PHE A 198 -6.03 -6.63 -3.82
N THR A 199 -6.01 -5.36 -3.43
CA THR A 199 -7.21 -4.51 -3.35
C THR A 199 -6.93 -3.14 -3.96
N ASN A 200 -8.01 -2.44 -4.31
CA ASN A 200 -8.00 -1.02 -4.65
C ASN A 200 -8.69 -0.22 -3.53
N SER A 201 -8.03 0.80 -3.00
CA SER A 201 -8.67 1.72 -2.06
C SER A 201 -9.67 2.60 -2.83
N ASN A 202 -10.97 2.51 -2.50
CA ASN A 202 -12.02 3.30 -3.19
C ASN A 202 -12.02 4.79 -2.78
N LYS A 203 -11.06 5.23 -1.95
CA LYS A 203 -10.85 6.63 -1.62
C LYS A 203 -10.07 7.26 -2.77
N ARG A 204 -10.88 7.71 -3.74
CA ARG A 204 -10.52 8.29 -5.03
C ARG A 204 -9.18 9.02 -5.04
N SER A 205 -8.45 8.75 -6.12
CA SER A 205 -7.50 9.63 -6.80
C SER A 205 -8.14 10.96 -7.29
N ASP A 206 -9.06 11.57 -6.55
CA ASP A 206 -9.75 12.83 -6.88
C ASP A 206 -8.96 14.05 -6.37
N ALA A 207 -7.63 13.97 -6.31
CA ALA A 207 -6.77 15.13 -6.08
C ALA A 207 -6.85 16.17 -7.23
N SER A 208 -7.58 15.86 -8.32
CA SER A 208 -7.87 16.78 -9.42
C SER A 208 -9.13 17.64 -9.21
N ARG A 209 -9.87 17.49 -8.10
CA ARG A 209 -10.99 18.39 -7.79
C ARG A 209 -10.52 19.57 -6.95
N VAL A 210 -10.24 20.66 -7.65
CA VAL A 210 -10.18 22.03 -7.11
C VAL A 210 -11.30 22.22 -6.09
N PRO A 211 -11.00 22.54 -4.81
CA PRO A 211 -12.04 22.91 -3.85
C PRO A 211 -12.76 24.17 -4.35
N ARG A 212 -14.06 24.02 -4.60
CA ARG A 212 -14.97 25.11 -4.95
C ARG A 212 -14.98 26.14 -3.81
N GLU A 213 -14.79 27.40 -4.18
CA GLU A 213 -14.63 28.57 -3.31
C GLU A 213 -15.59 28.59 -2.11
N THR A 214 -15.04 28.87 -0.93
CA THR A 214 -15.82 29.29 0.23
C THR A 214 -15.85 30.82 0.25
N HIS A 215 -17.05 31.39 0.13
CA HIS A 215 -17.33 32.82 0.21
C HIS A 215 -16.71 33.44 1.47
N ILE A 216 -15.78 34.37 1.28
CA ILE A 216 -15.30 35.25 2.33
C ILE A 216 -16.21 36.47 2.36
N MET A 217 -16.83 36.72 3.52
CA MET A 217 -17.65 37.89 3.79
C MET A 217 -16.79 39.15 3.78
N GLU A 218 -17.17 40.12 2.94
CA GLU A 218 -16.66 41.49 2.98
C GLU A 218 -17.11 42.17 4.28
N SER A 219 -16.17 42.83 4.96
CA SER A 219 -16.48 43.92 5.89
C SER A 219 -15.75 45.17 5.45
N SER A 220 -16.54 46.13 5.04
CA SER A 220 -16.19 47.51 4.78
C SER A 220 -15.77 48.23 6.06
N ASN A 221 -14.68 48.99 6.02
CA ASN A 221 -14.65 50.30 6.67
C ASN A 221 -13.56 51.23 6.13
N ALA A 222 -13.90 52.50 6.17
CA ALA A 222 -13.33 53.58 5.37
C ALA A 222 -12.10 54.28 5.98
N GLY A 223 -11.26 54.83 5.08
CA GLY A 223 -10.69 56.18 5.14
C GLY A 223 -9.60 56.50 6.17
N MET A 224 -8.38 56.80 5.71
CA MET A 224 -7.84 58.17 5.64
C MET A 224 -6.38 58.21 5.16
N SER A 225 -6.13 59.20 4.29
CA SER A 225 -4.84 59.61 3.74
C SER A 225 -3.80 60.02 4.80
N ARG A 226 -2.53 59.62 4.61
CA ARG A 226 -1.32 60.48 4.76
C ARG A 226 -0.03 59.78 4.28
N ARG A 227 0.76 60.55 3.52
CA ARG A 227 2.05 60.25 2.87
C ARG A 227 3.25 60.10 3.86
N PRO A 228 4.44 59.65 3.41
CA PRO A 228 5.30 58.73 4.15
C PRO A 228 6.47 59.40 4.89
N ARG A 229 7.02 58.72 5.90
CA ARG A 229 8.39 58.95 6.42
C ARG A 229 9.08 57.61 6.71
N GLY A 230 10.38 57.61 6.43
CA GLY A 230 11.19 56.43 6.17
C GLY A 230 11.19 55.38 7.27
N ALA A 231 11.03 54.13 6.84
CA ALA A 231 11.41 52.96 7.60
C ALA A 231 12.67 52.39 6.95
N ALA A 232 13.67 52.17 7.78
CA ALA A 232 14.96 51.59 7.45
C ALA A 232 14.79 50.33 6.60
N VAL A 233 15.56 50.26 5.52
CA VAL A 233 15.75 49.05 4.71
C VAL A 233 16.33 47.97 5.62
N PRO A 234 15.63 46.86 5.90
CA PRO A 234 16.30 45.65 6.35
C PRO A 234 17.00 45.11 5.11
N SER A 235 18.30 45.36 5.03
CA SER A 235 19.19 44.73 4.08
C SER A 235 19.24 43.23 4.42
N ALA A 236 18.27 42.49 3.89
CA ALA A 236 18.31 41.04 3.82
C ALA A 236 18.26 40.70 2.35
N ASN A 237 19.42 40.31 1.81
CA ASN A 237 19.60 39.68 0.51
C ASN A 237 18.79 38.38 0.41
N SER A 238 17.46 38.44 0.38
CA SER A 238 16.66 37.35 -0.18
C SER A 238 16.76 37.48 -1.69
N GLN A 239 17.83 36.92 -2.28
CA GLN A 239 17.85 36.67 -3.71
C GLN A 239 16.53 35.97 -4.04
N VAL A 240 15.66 36.63 -4.81
CA VAL A 240 14.39 36.07 -5.23
C VAL A 240 14.73 34.92 -6.18
N THR A 241 14.82 33.71 -5.63
CA THR A 241 15.18 32.53 -6.41
C THR A 241 14.01 32.16 -7.33
N ALA A 242 14.30 31.93 -8.60
CA ALA A 242 13.34 31.37 -9.55
C ALA A 242 12.69 30.08 -9.00
N CYS A 243 11.49 29.74 -9.48
CA CYS A 243 10.79 28.53 -9.07
C CYS A 243 11.68 27.29 -9.26
N HIS A 244 11.94 26.57 -8.15
CA HIS A 244 12.71 25.33 -8.18
C HIS A 244 12.28 24.38 -7.06
N ARG A 245 12.67 23.12 -7.22
CA ARG A 245 12.47 22.07 -6.23
C ARG A 245 13.48 22.21 -5.10
N ARG A 246 13.00 22.14 -3.86
CA ARG A 246 13.79 22.21 -2.63
C ARG A 246 13.69 20.92 -1.84
N GLU A 247 14.71 20.67 -1.03
CA GLU A 247 14.80 19.49 -0.16
C GLU A 247 13.80 19.55 0.98
N LEU A 248 13.09 18.44 1.18
CA LEU A 248 12.23 18.19 2.33
C LEU A 248 12.26 16.70 2.60
N TYR A 249 12.78 16.33 3.77
CA TYR A 249 12.77 14.96 4.27
C TYR A 249 11.68 14.82 5.32
N VAL A 250 10.81 13.84 5.13
CA VAL A 250 9.78 13.44 6.09
C VAL A 250 10.32 12.24 6.86
N ASP A 251 10.65 12.46 8.13
CA ASP A 251 11.09 11.41 9.04
C ASP A 251 9.89 10.82 9.79
N PHE A 252 9.59 9.53 9.59
CA PHE A 252 8.48 8.88 10.24
C PHE A 252 8.69 8.70 11.75
N ARG A 253 9.95 8.69 12.22
CA ARG A 253 10.25 8.68 13.65
C ARG A 253 9.90 10.01 14.29
N ALA A 254 10.19 11.13 13.62
CA ALA A 254 9.91 12.47 14.14
C ALA A 254 8.39 12.73 14.31
N ILE A 255 7.55 12.10 13.49
CA ILE A 255 6.08 12.19 13.60
C ILE A 255 5.46 11.08 14.46
N GLY A 256 6.27 10.20 15.06
CA GLY A 256 5.82 9.12 15.95
C GLY A 256 5.16 7.94 15.23
N TRP A 257 5.55 7.65 13.99
CA TRP A 257 5.00 6.57 13.15
C TRP A 257 5.97 5.40 12.97
N SER A 258 7.16 5.50 13.55
CA SER A 258 8.19 4.45 13.45
C SER A 258 7.84 3.13 14.13
N GLY A 259 6.85 3.11 15.04
CA GLY A 259 6.43 1.87 15.70
C GLY A 259 5.71 0.88 14.79
N TRP A 260 5.02 1.36 13.76
CA TRP A 260 4.19 0.50 12.89
C TRP A 260 4.65 0.51 11.41
N ILE A 261 5.41 1.51 10.96
CA ILE A 261 6.03 1.52 9.62
C ILE A 261 7.27 0.64 9.61
N ILE A 262 7.31 -0.32 8.68
CA ILE A 262 8.46 -1.20 8.45
C ILE A 262 9.45 -0.55 7.48
N TYR A 263 8.99 -0.12 6.31
CA TYR A 263 9.80 0.54 5.28
C TYR A 263 9.02 1.56 4.45
N PRO A 264 9.68 2.64 3.98
CA PRO A 264 10.97 3.16 4.46
C PRO A 264 10.83 3.82 5.85
N SER A 265 11.94 4.17 6.51
CA SER A 265 11.90 4.91 7.79
C SER A 265 11.54 6.40 7.65
N GLY A 266 11.53 6.88 6.41
CA GLY A 266 11.26 8.26 6.03
C GLY A 266 11.60 8.41 4.55
N TYR A 267 11.21 9.53 3.94
CA TYR A 267 11.38 9.73 2.50
C TYR A 267 11.62 11.20 2.16
N ASN A 268 12.24 11.43 1.01
CA ASN A 268 12.42 12.78 0.46
C ASN A 268 11.16 13.17 -0.31
N ALA A 269 10.27 13.93 0.34
CA ALA A 269 9.06 14.46 -0.30
C ALA A 269 9.38 15.56 -1.31
N PHE A 270 10.40 16.38 -0.99
CA PHE A 270 10.69 17.65 -1.67
C PHE A 270 9.49 18.62 -1.66
N TYR A 271 9.73 19.88 -2.02
CA TYR A 271 8.65 20.85 -2.21
C TYR A 271 9.07 21.92 -3.21
N CYS A 272 8.08 22.61 -3.79
CA CYS A 272 8.32 23.67 -4.77
C CYS A 272 8.30 25.03 -4.09
N ARG A 273 9.30 25.86 -4.38
CA ARG A 273 9.38 27.24 -3.88
C ARG A 273 10.17 28.12 -4.83
N GLY A 274 9.72 29.36 -4.96
CA GLY A 274 10.38 30.42 -5.71
C GLY A 274 9.36 31.30 -6.42
N SER A 275 9.84 32.23 -7.22
CA SER A 275 9.00 33.18 -7.92
C SER A 275 8.86 32.84 -9.40
N CYS A 276 7.65 33.07 -9.93
CA CYS A 276 7.28 32.88 -11.34
C CYS A 276 7.00 34.26 -11.97
N VAL A 277 8.07 35.02 -12.22
CA VAL A 277 7.99 36.37 -12.83
C VAL A 277 8.31 36.31 -14.32
N PHE A 278 7.70 37.19 -15.11
CA PHE A 278 7.99 37.28 -16.54
C PHE A 278 9.43 37.79 -16.78
N PRO A 279 10.16 37.28 -17.80
CA PRO A 279 9.78 36.18 -18.69
C PRO A 279 9.90 34.81 -18.02
N LEU A 280 8.87 33.97 -18.17
CA LEU A 280 8.96 32.58 -17.72
C LEU A 280 9.86 31.82 -18.70
N GLY A 281 11.03 31.39 -18.22
CA GLY A 281 11.96 30.60 -19.02
C GLY A 281 11.37 29.23 -19.40
N GLU A 282 11.86 28.64 -20.49
CA GLU A 282 11.44 27.31 -20.98
C GLU A 282 11.59 26.21 -19.92
N SER A 283 12.55 26.36 -19.00
CA SER A 283 12.79 25.44 -17.88
C SER A 283 11.75 25.47 -16.75
N LEU A 284 10.81 26.43 -16.76
CA LEU A 284 9.78 26.60 -15.73
C LEU A 284 8.47 25.86 -16.03
N ASN A 285 8.42 25.08 -17.12
CA ASN A 285 7.25 24.27 -17.55
C ASN A 285 5.93 25.03 -17.46
N ALA A 286 5.96 26.31 -17.82
CA ALA A 286 4.80 27.17 -17.65
C ALA A 286 3.71 26.81 -18.66
N THR A 287 2.45 26.76 -18.21
CA THR A 287 1.32 26.65 -19.14
C THR A 287 1.17 27.95 -19.95
N ASN A 288 0.47 27.87 -21.08
CA ASN A 288 0.10 29.08 -21.84
C ASN A 288 -0.70 30.06 -20.96
N HIS A 289 -1.57 29.55 -20.08
CA HIS A 289 -2.33 30.37 -19.13
C HIS A 289 -1.40 31.10 -18.15
N ALA A 290 -0.48 30.37 -17.51
CA ALA A 290 0.52 30.94 -16.59
C ALA A 290 1.39 31.99 -17.29
N THR A 291 1.76 31.75 -18.55
CA THR A 291 2.51 32.70 -19.37
C THR A 291 1.73 33.99 -19.59
N VAL A 292 0.47 33.91 -20.04
CA VAL A 292 -0.40 35.10 -20.21
C VAL A 292 -0.61 35.83 -18.89
N GLN A 293 -0.90 35.10 -17.80
CA GLN A 293 -1.05 35.66 -16.46
C GLN A 293 0.20 36.43 -16.01
N SER A 294 1.39 35.86 -16.24
CA SER A 294 2.65 36.53 -15.91
C SER A 294 2.86 37.84 -16.69
N ILE A 295 2.44 37.89 -17.96
CA ILE A 295 2.51 39.09 -18.80
C ILE A 295 1.51 40.14 -18.30
N VAL A 296 0.26 39.76 -18.05
CA VAL A 296 -0.80 40.66 -17.54
C VAL A 296 -0.39 41.30 -16.22
N HIS A 297 0.14 40.52 -15.29
CA HIS A 297 0.68 41.01 -14.02
C HIS A 297 1.88 41.96 -14.25
N THR A 298 2.82 41.60 -15.11
CA THR A 298 4.05 42.39 -15.35
C THR A 298 3.76 43.73 -16.03
N LEU A 299 2.82 43.75 -16.96
CA LEU A 299 2.35 44.96 -17.64
C LEU A 299 1.33 45.76 -16.82
N LYS A 300 0.93 45.27 -15.64
CA LYS A 300 -0.08 45.87 -14.75
C LYS A 300 -1.39 46.20 -15.47
N LEU A 301 -1.81 45.31 -16.38
CA LEU A 301 -3.04 45.50 -17.15
C LEU A 301 -4.30 45.26 -16.30
N SER A 302 -4.16 44.55 -15.19
CA SER A 302 -5.20 44.37 -14.17
C SER A 302 -4.52 44.36 -12.79
N GLU A 303 -5.10 45.07 -11.82
CA GLU A 303 -4.55 45.15 -10.46
C GLU A 303 -4.79 43.87 -9.65
N ASP A 304 -5.79 43.07 -10.01
CA ASP A 304 -6.18 41.86 -9.27
C ASP A 304 -5.42 40.59 -9.68
N VAL A 305 -4.67 40.64 -10.78
CA VAL A 305 -3.99 39.46 -11.33
C VAL A 305 -2.60 39.34 -10.72
N SER A 306 -2.38 38.31 -9.88
CA SER A 306 -1.07 38.01 -9.29
C SER A 306 -0.16 37.20 -10.23
N THR A 307 1.12 37.06 -9.88
CA THR A 307 2.03 36.11 -10.54
C THR A 307 1.52 34.66 -10.42
N PRO A 308 1.81 33.79 -11.40
CA PRO A 308 1.58 32.34 -11.31
C PRO A 308 2.23 31.70 -10.07
N CYS A 309 1.73 30.53 -9.66
CA CYS A 309 2.23 29.84 -8.48
C CYS A 309 3.32 28.82 -8.83
N CYS A 310 4.36 28.72 -7.99
CA CYS A 310 5.38 27.68 -8.09
C CYS A 310 4.88 26.41 -7.39
N VAL A 311 4.44 25.41 -8.16
CA VAL A 311 3.83 24.17 -7.64
C VAL A 311 4.48 22.93 -8.27
N PRO A 312 4.30 21.72 -7.69
CA PRO A 312 4.77 20.49 -8.32
C PRO A 312 4.10 20.27 -9.68
N ASP A 313 4.91 20.10 -10.72
CA ASP A 313 4.50 19.78 -12.09
C ASP A 313 4.49 18.26 -12.32
N GLU A 314 5.45 17.55 -11.73
CA GLU A 314 5.54 16.10 -11.77
C GLU A 314 5.68 15.55 -10.35
N LEU A 315 4.87 14.53 -10.07
CA LEU A 315 4.83 13.85 -8.78
C LEU A 315 5.03 12.34 -8.97
N LYS A 316 5.64 11.70 -7.97
CA LYS A 316 5.81 10.25 -7.90
C LYS A 316 5.12 9.65 -6.68
N SER A 317 4.72 8.40 -6.83
CA SER A 317 4.11 7.62 -5.76
C SER A 317 5.15 7.10 -4.76
N LEU A 318 4.72 6.97 -3.50
CA LEU A 318 5.44 6.38 -2.38
C LEU A 318 4.78 5.06 -1.99
N ASN A 319 5.57 4.00 -1.83
CA ASN A 319 5.15 2.72 -1.29
C ASN A 319 5.54 2.68 0.18
N LEU A 320 4.59 2.33 1.04
CA LEU A 320 4.85 2.02 2.44
C LEU A 320 4.57 0.55 2.72
N LEU A 321 5.46 -0.08 3.45
CA LEU A 321 5.27 -1.38 4.07
C LEU A 321 5.11 -1.17 5.58
N TYR A 322 3.99 -1.61 6.15
CA TYR A 322 3.67 -1.33 7.55
C TYR A 322 2.78 -2.42 8.17
N PHE A 323 2.62 -2.39 9.49
CA PHE A 323 1.68 -3.25 10.23
C PHE A 323 0.36 -2.53 10.48
N ASP A 324 -0.76 -3.22 10.25
CA ASP A 324 -2.08 -2.73 10.67
C ASP A 324 -2.34 -3.01 12.15
N ASP A 325 -3.51 -2.58 12.65
CA ASP A 325 -3.93 -2.74 14.05
C ASP A 325 -4.04 -4.22 14.51
N LYS A 326 -4.09 -5.16 13.56
CA LYS A 326 -4.17 -6.60 13.79
C LYS A 326 -2.85 -7.32 13.54
N GLU A 327 -1.74 -6.56 13.45
CA GLU A 327 -0.39 -7.04 13.13
C GLU A 327 -0.28 -7.76 11.77
N ASN A 328 -1.19 -7.48 10.83
CA ASN A 328 -1.02 -7.93 9.45
C ASN A 328 -0.08 -6.97 8.71
N VAL A 329 0.73 -7.50 7.80
CA VAL A 329 1.62 -6.66 6.98
C VAL A 329 0.88 -6.17 5.74
N VAL A 330 0.92 -4.86 5.55
CA VAL A 330 0.28 -4.12 4.46
C VAL A 330 1.35 -3.39 3.63
N LEU A 331 1.28 -3.56 2.32
CA LEU A 331 2.02 -2.76 1.34
C LEU A 331 1.01 -1.86 0.63
N LYS A 332 1.16 -0.54 0.74
CA LYS A 332 0.27 0.43 0.09
C LYS A 332 1.04 1.43 -0.75
N ASN A 333 0.52 1.72 -1.95
CA ASN A 333 1.01 2.74 -2.85
C ASN A 333 0.20 4.03 -2.70
N TYR A 334 0.84 5.09 -2.22
CA TYR A 334 0.29 6.43 -2.10
C TYR A 334 0.75 7.26 -3.30
N LYS A 335 -0.20 7.75 -4.10
CA LYS A 335 0.08 8.61 -5.24
C LYS A 335 0.46 10.02 -4.78
N ASP A 336 1.18 10.74 -5.63
CA ASP A 336 1.41 12.17 -5.49
C ASP A 336 2.15 12.61 -4.21
N MET A 337 3.03 11.75 -3.68
CA MET A 337 3.72 11.99 -2.41
C MET A 337 5.08 12.68 -2.56
N VAL A 338 5.70 12.61 -3.74
CA VAL A 338 7.07 13.12 -3.98
C VAL A 338 7.11 14.06 -5.18
N ALA A 339 7.43 15.33 -4.95
CA ALA A 339 7.62 16.31 -6.03
C ALA A 339 8.96 16.03 -6.73
N THR A 340 8.93 15.63 -8.00
CA THR A 340 10.15 15.40 -8.80
C THR A 340 10.52 16.62 -9.62
N ARG A 341 9.53 17.38 -10.08
CA ARG A 341 9.70 18.60 -10.86
C ARG A 341 8.73 19.69 -10.41
N CYS A 342 9.16 20.94 -10.50
CA CYS A 342 8.34 22.12 -10.24
C CYS A 342 8.05 22.87 -11.54
N GLY A 343 6.92 23.55 -11.58
CA GLY A 343 6.51 24.41 -12.68
C GLY A 343 5.76 25.64 -12.19
N CYS A 344 5.57 26.59 -13.10
CA CYS A 344 4.78 27.80 -12.89
C CYS A 344 3.41 27.63 -13.54
N HIS A 345 2.36 27.47 -12.74
CA HIS A 345 1.01 27.19 -13.22
C HIS A 345 0.01 28.28 -12.83
#